data_AF-A0A534NRU4-F1
#
_entry.id   AF-A0A534NRU4-F1
#
_cell.length_a   1.000
_cell.length_b   1.000
_cell.length_c   1.000
_cell.angle_alpha   90.00
_cell.angle_beta   90.00
_cell.angle_gamma   90.00
#
_symmetry.space_group_name_H-M   'P 1'
#
loop_
_entity.id
_entity.type
_entity.pdbx_description
1 polymer ?
#
loop_
_entity_poly.entity_id
_entity_poly.type
_entity_poly.pdbx_seq_one_letter_code
_entity_poly.pdbx_strand_id
1 'polypeptide(L)'
;MAGLIAIHVREGHPDFIDLPWHLPLAEWANASERVVEMERGLSRHQVVFVEYGSGLYALKELPPALAEREYGLLRGMEDRRLPAVTAAGHARAAVQGGEGGEGGENGILITRFLDASLPY
;
A
#
# COMPACT_ATOMS: atom_id res chain seq x y z
N MET A 1 -9.37 -1.73 14.80
CA MET A 1 -9.08 -2.18 13.44
C MET A 1 -10.38 -2.33 12.68
N ALA A 2 -10.86 -1.27 12.03
CA ALA A 2 -12.01 -1.36 11.13
C ALA A 2 -11.50 -1.60 9.71
N GLY A 3 -12.12 -2.54 8.99
CA GLY A 3 -11.85 -2.79 7.57
C GLY A 3 -10.69 -3.72 7.24
N LEU A 4 -9.67 -3.88 8.08
CA LEU A 4 -8.57 -4.82 7.78
C LEU A 4 -9.01 -6.29 7.91
N ILE A 5 -8.92 -7.06 6.82
CA ILE A 5 -9.28 -8.49 6.80
C ILE A 5 -8.05 -9.35 7.09
N ALA A 6 -6.96 -9.10 6.36
CA ALA A 6 -5.71 -9.83 6.51
C ALA A 6 -4.54 -8.95 6.09
N ILE A 7 -3.39 -9.14 6.74
CA ILE A 7 -2.15 -8.50 6.35
C ILE A 7 -0.99 -9.47 6.49
N HIS A 8 -0.12 -9.49 5.48
CA HIS A 8 1.14 -10.19 5.51
C HIS A 8 2.25 -9.15 5.36
N VAL A 9 3.09 -9.00 6.39
CA VAL A 9 4.22 -8.09 6.39
C VAL A 9 5.49 -8.87 6.66
N ARG A 10 6.58 -8.50 5.97
CA ARG A 10 7.91 -9.03 6.24
C ARG A 10 8.50 -8.42 7.51
N GLU A 11 9.37 -9.19 8.15
CA GLU A 11 10.15 -8.73 9.28
C GLU A 11 10.97 -7.48 8.93
N GLY A 12 11.09 -6.55 9.89
CA GLY A 12 11.82 -5.28 9.71
C GLY A 12 10.98 -4.13 9.15
N HIS A 13 9.67 -4.34 8.95
CA HIS A 13 8.72 -3.31 8.54
C HIS A 13 7.62 -3.08 9.61
N PRO A 14 6.95 -1.91 9.60
CA PRO A 14 5.80 -1.63 10.48
C PRO A 14 4.67 -2.64 10.28
N ASP A 15 3.80 -2.79 11.27
CA ASP A 15 2.62 -3.68 11.15
C ASP A 15 1.49 -3.07 10.31
N PHE A 16 1.50 -1.75 10.09
CA PHE A 16 0.53 -0.96 9.32
C PHE A 16 -0.92 -1.05 9.80
N ILE A 17 -1.19 -1.64 10.97
CA ILE A 17 -2.55 -1.92 11.45
C ILE A 17 -3.33 -0.68 11.89
N ASP A 18 -2.63 0.44 12.09
CA ASP A 18 -3.16 1.72 12.52
C ASP A 18 -3.66 2.60 11.37
N LEU A 19 -3.52 2.14 10.12
CA LEU A 19 -4.04 2.84 8.94
C LEU A 19 -5.57 2.70 8.80
N PRO A 20 -6.25 3.64 8.09
CA PRO A 20 -7.70 3.65 7.97
C PRO A 20 -8.22 2.66 6.91
N TRP A 21 -7.99 1.36 7.14
CA TRP A 21 -8.29 0.26 6.20
C TRP A 21 -9.75 0.14 5.75
N HIS A 22 -10.69 0.76 6.46
CA HIS A 22 -12.11 0.78 6.11
C HIS A 22 -12.45 1.79 5.00
N LEU A 23 -11.53 2.70 4.67
CA LEU A 23 -11.69 3.73 3.66
C LEU A 23 -10.94 3.38 2.36
N PRO A 24 -11.42 3.83 1.19
CA PRO A 24 -10.64 3.77 -0.05
C PRO A 24 -9.34 4.56 0.09
N LEU A 25 -8.24 4.17 -0.57
CA LEU A 25 -6.96 4.89 -0.47
C LEU A 25 -7.07 6.37 -0.88
N ALA A 26 -8.04 6.73 -1.71
CA ALA A 26 -8.30 8.13 -2.10
C ALA A 26 -8.66 9.03 -0.91
N GLU A 27 -9.22 8.47 0.16
CA GLU A 27 -9.72 9.22 1.32
C GLU A 27 -8.71 9.26 2.49
N TRP A 28 -7.63 8.50 2.40
CA TRP A 28 -6.68 8.33 3.51
C TRP A 28 -5.96 9.62 3.90
N ALA A 29 -5.73 10.54 2.95
CA ALA A 29 -5.08 11.83 3.21
C ALA A 29 -5.80 12.66 4.27
N ASN A 30 -7.13 12.53 4.38
CA ASN A 30 -7.93 13.23 5.37
C ASN A 30 -8.12 12.44 6.68
N ALA A 31 -7.75 11.17 6.70
CA ALA A 31 -8.05 10.23 7.77
C ALA A 31 -6.81 9.72 8.53
N SER A 32 -5.60 10.03 8.06
CA SER A 32 -4.36 9.61 8.69
C SER A 32 -3.25 10.64 8.52
N GLU A 33 -2.68 11.07 9.65
CA GLU A 33 -1.51 11.97 9.69
C GLU A 33 -0.24 11.31 9.15
N ARG A 34 -0.23 9.98 8.97
CA ARG A 34 0.90 9.28 8.35
C ARG A 34 1.00 9.51 6.86
N VAL A 35 -0.10 9.93 6.22
CA VAL A 35 -0.13 10.10 4.77
C VAL A 35 0.70 11.31 4.39
N VAL A 36 1.66 11.10 3.49
CA VAL A 36 2.51 12.16 2.95
C VAL A 36 2.04 12.49 1.54
N GLU A 37 1.79 13.77 1.29
CA GLU A 37 1.55 14.26 -0.07
C GLU A 37 2.85 14.23 -0.87
N MET A 38 2.82 13.55 -2.01
CA MET A 38 3.93 13.53 -2.97
C MET A 38 3.44 14.07 -4.30
N GLU A 39 4.25 14.88 -4.98
CA GLU A 39 3.98 15.32 -6.35
C GLU A 39 3.90 14.07 -7.25
N ARG A 40 2.68 13.66 -7.56
CA ARG A 40 2.44 12.43 -8.31
C ARG A 40 2.89 12.63 -9.75
N GLY A 41 3.90 11.89 -10.19
CA GLY A 41 3.97 11.49 -11.60
C GLY A 41 2.70 10.71 -11.98
N LEU A 42 2.32 10.70 -13.26
CA LEU A 42 1.09 10.09 -13.80
C LEU A 42 0.99 8.56 -13.52
N SER A 43 0.71 8.16 -12.28
CA SER A 43 0.39 6.78 -11.93
C SER A 43 -1.09 6.52 -12.23
N ARG A 44 -1.35 5.51 -13.05
CA ARG A 44 -2.70 5.02 -13.36
C ARG A 44 -3.42 4.36 -12.17
N HIS A 45 -2.69 4.02 -11.11
CA HIS A 45 -3.23 3.36 -9.91
C HIS A 45 -3.21 4.34 -8.75
N GLN A 46 -4.23 4.25 -7.88
CA GLN A 46 -4.26 4.99 -6.63
C GLN A 46 -3.13 4.48 -5.73
N VAL A 47 -2.17 5.38 -5.47
CA VAL A 47 -1.03 5.14 -4.57
C VAL A 47 -1.04 6.20 -3.50
N VAL A 48 -0.85 5.77 -2.25
CA VAL A 48 -0.69 6.65 -1.10
C VAL A 48 0.67 6.37 -0.47
N PHE A 49 1.36 7.41 -0.04
CA PHE A 49 2.61 7.28 0.68
C PHE A 49 2.37 7.48 2.16
N VAL A 50 2.94 6.63 2.99
CA VAL A 50 2.83 6.72 4.45
C VAL A 50 4.21 6.70 5.08
N GLU A 51 4.40 7.58 6.07
CA GLU A 51 5.64 7.66 6.83
C GLU A 51 5.54 6.92 8.16
N TYR A 52 6.57 6.14 8.44
CA TYR A 52 6.86 5.57 9.73
C TYR A 52 8.29 5.95 10.12
N GLY A 53 8.64 5.86 11.40
CA GLY A 53 10.03 6.06 11.83
C GLY A 53 11.04 5.11 11.17
N SER A 54 10.58 4.03 10.52
CA SER A 54 11.42 3.11 9.74
C SER A 54 11.63 3.53 8.27
N GLY A 55 10.92 4.55 7.79
CA GLY A 55 11.01 5.09 6.44
C GLY A 55 9.65 5.32 5.78
N LEU A 56 9.69 5.68 4.50
CA LEU A 56 8.53 5.93 3.65
C LEU A 56 8.07 4.64 2.94
N TYR A 57 6.76 4.44 2.87
CA TYR A 57 6.14 3.29 2.22
C TYR A 57 5.11 3.73 1.20
N ALA A 58 5.07 3.05 0.06
CA ALA A 58 4.05 3.22 -0.95
C ALA A 58 3.00 2.11 -0.81
N LEU A 59 1.74 2.50 -0.69
CA LEU A 59 0.60 1.60 -0.66
C LEU A 59 -0.16 1.77 -1.97
N LYS A 60 -0.29 0.68 -2.72
CA LYS A 60 -0.94 0.67 -4.02
C LYS A 60 -2.20 -0.18 -3.96
N GLU A 61 -3.34 0.43 -4.26
CA GLU A 61 -4.64 -0.25 -4.31
C GLU A 61 -4.78 -1.06 -5.60
N LEU A 62 -5.19 -2.31 -5.47
CA LEU A 62 -5.30 -3.31 -6.53
C LEU A 62 -6.45 -4.29 -6.21
N PRO A 63 -6.94 -5.08 -7.17
CA PRO A 63 -7.73 -6.26 -6.86
C PRO A 63 -6.97 -7.21 -5.91
N PRO A 64 -7.65 -7.87 -4.94
CA PRO A 64 -7.00 -8.72 -3.92
C PRO A 64 -6.00 -9.74 -4.47
N ALA A 65 -6.39 -10.49 -5.50
CA ALA A 65 -5.52 -11.49 -6.14
C ALA A 65 -4.30 -10.86 -6.84
N LEU A 66 -4.44 -9.62 -7.33
CA LEU A 66 -3.35 -8.94 -8.02
C LEU A 66 -2.32 -8.38 -7.05
N ALA A 67 -2.74 -7.88 -5.88
CA ALA A 67 -1.82 -7.41 -4.83
C ALA A 67 -0.86 -8.51 -4.37
N GLU A 68 -1.40 -9.70 -4.08
CA GLU A 68 -0.62 -10.87 -3.68
C GLU A 68 0.33 -11.34 -4.81
N ARG A 69 -0.15 -11.32 -6.06
CA ARG A 69 0.68 -11.66 -7.22
C ARG A 69 1.81 -10.66 -7.45
N GLU A 70 1.55 -9.35 -7.38
CA GLU A 70 2.59 -8.32 -7.52
C GLU A 70 3.63 -8.42 -6.40
N TYR A 71 3.19 -8.69 -5.17
CA TYR A 71 4.09 -8.97 -4.05
C TYR A 71 5.04 -10.14 -4.38
N GLY A 72 4.49 -11.28 -4.82
CA GLY A 72 5.30 -12.45 -5.20
C GLY A 72 6.29 -12.16 -6.34
N LEU A 73 5.88 -11.36 -7.33
CA LEU A 73 6.76 -10.95 -8.43
C LEU A 73 7.94 -10.09 -7.94
N LEU A 74 7.68 -9.10 -7.07
CA LEU A 74 8.74 -8.26 -6.50
C LEU A 74 9.71 -9.08 -5.65
N ARG A 75 9.20 -10.03 -4.86
CA ARG A 75 10.05 -10.97 -4.11
C ARG A 75 10.94 -11.80 -5.03
N GLY A 76 10.38 -12.34 -6.13
CA GLY A 76 11.16 -13.05 -7.13
C GLY A 76 12.21 -12.18 -7.84
N MET A 77 11.96 -10.88 -8.01
CA MET A 77 12.95 -9.93 -8.53
C MET A 77 14.08 -9.68 -7.52
N GLU A 78 13.74 -9.48 -6.24
CA GLU A 78 14.71 -9.31 -5.15
C GLU A 78 15.64 -10.53 -5.03
N ASP A 79 15.09 -11.74 -5.04
CA ASP A 79 15.85 -12.99 -4.94
C ASP A 79 16.84 -13.14 -6.12
N ARG A 80 16.47 -12.59 -7.28
CA ARG A 80 17.30 -12.54 -8.49
C ARG A 80 18.22 -11.32 -8.56
N ARG A 81 18.23 -10.47 -7.52
CA ARG A 81 18.98 -9.21 -7.44
C ARG A 81 18.71 -8.26 -8.61
N LEU A 82 17.49 -8.29 -9.13
CA LEU A 82 17.05 -7.35 -10.16
C LEU A 82 16.69 -6.00 -9.51
N PRO A 83 16.89 -4.87 -10.21
CA PRO A 83 16.52 -3.56 -9.69
C PRO A 83 14.99 -3.46 -9.56
N ALA A 84 14.50 -3.43 -8.33
CA ALA A 84 13.08 -3.31 -8.00
C ALA A 84 12.92 -2.63 -6.62
N VAL A 85 11.74 -2.07 -6.38
CA VAL A 85 11.36 -1.60 -5.04
C VAL A 85 11.27 -2.77 -4.06
N THR A 86 11.58 -2.52 -2.79
CA THR A 86 11.51 -3.57 -1.76
C THR A 86 10.06 -3.85 -1.40
N ALA A 87 9.60 -5.08 -1.58
CA ALA A 87 8.28 -5.53 -1.17
C ALA A 87 8.23 -5.63 0.36
N ALA A 88 7.43 -4.81 1.02
CA ALA A 88 7.28 -4.84 2.48
C ALA A 88 6.17 -5.82 2.90
N GLY A 89 5.11 -5.95 2.09
CA GLY A 89 3.99 -6.83 2.39
C GLY A 89 2.80 -6.64 1.43
N HIS A 90 1.70 -7.29 1.76
CA HIS A 90 0.40 -7.06 1.14
C HIS A 90 -0.74 -7.21 2.15
N ALA A 91 -1.87 -6.57 1.88
CA ALA A 91 -3.05 -6.60 2.73
C ALA A 91 -4.33 -6.83 1.91
N ARG A 92 -5.36 -7.30 2.61
CA ARG A 92 -6.75 -7.34 2.13
C ARG A 92 -7.61 -6.56 3.11
N ALA A 93 -8.44 -5.67 2.59
CA ALA A 93 -9.30 -4.82 3.40
C ALA A 93 -10.71 -4.74 2.82
N ALA A 94 -11.70 -4.81 3.70
CA ALA A 94 -13.08 -4.47 3.44
C ALA A 94 -13.22 -2.95 3.47
N VAL A 95 -13.56 -2.39 2.31
CA VAL A 95 -13.73 -0.95 2.12
C VAL A 95 -15.22 -0.64 2.05
N GLN A 96 -15.65 0.39 2.78
CA GLN A 96 -17.03 0.85 2.70
C GLN A 96 -17.29 1.39 1.29
N GLY A 97 -18.40 0.97 0.69
CA GLY A 97 -18.89 1.61 -0.52
C GLY A 97 -19.31 3.04 -0.19
N GLY A 98 -18.97 4.00 -1.04
CA GLY A 98 -19.51 5.36 -0.94
C GLY A 98 -21.03 5.37 -1.03
N GLU A 99 -21.65 6.55 -0.92
CA GLU A 99 -23.12 6.68 -0.93
C GLU A 99 -23.77 5.96 -2.14
N GLY A 100 -24.38 4.79 -1.88
CA GLY A 100 -25.09 3.97 -2.87
C GLY A 100 -24.31 2.79 -3.48
N GLY A 101 -23.05 2.55 -3.08
CA GLY A 101 -22.26 1.40 -3.53
C GLY A 101 -22.25 0.25 -2.52
N GLU A 102 -22.28 -1.00 -3.00
CA GLU A 102 -21.94 -2.15 -2.16
C GLU A 102 -20.45 -2.09 -1.80
N GLY A 103 -20.12 -2.20 -0.51
CA GLY A 103 -18.74 -2.28 -0.04
C GLY A 103 -18.01 -3.48 -0.67
N GLY A 104 -16.70 -3.34 -0.84
CA GLY A 104 -15.88 -4.31 -1.57
C GLY A 104 -14.63 -4.75 -0.81
N GLU A 105 -13.99 -5.80 -1.30
CA GLU A 105 -12.67 -6.22 -0.82
C GLU A 105 -11.59 -5.67 -1.75
N ASN A 106 -10.64 -4.92 -1.19
CA ASN A 106 -9.49 -4.40 -1.89
C ASN A 106 -8.20 -5.09 -1.45
N GLY A 107 -7.31 -5.31 -2.41
CA GLY A 107 -5.93 -5.71 -2.19
C GLY A 107 -5.03 -4.49 -2.12
N ILE A 108 -4.09 -4.47 -1.20
CA ILE A 108 -3.10 -3.41 -1.09
C ILE A 108 -1.71 -4.03 -1.14
N LEU A 109 -0.89 -3.59 -2.10
CA LEU A 109 0.53 -3.90 -2.13
C LEU A 109 1.29 -2.84 -1.33
N ILE A 110 2.19 -3.26 -0.45
CA ILE A 110 3.00 -2.37 0.38
C ILE A 110 4.46 -2.52 -0.03
N THR A 111 5.08 -1.43 -0.48
CA THR A 111 6.50 -1.41 -0.82
C THR A 111 7.23 -0.33 -0.03
N ARG A 112 8.49 -0.58 0.32
CA ARG A 112 9.35 0.46 0.87
C ARG A 112 9.78 1.38 -0.27
N PHE A 113 9.56 2.68 -0.08
CA PHE A 113 10.04 3.69 -0.99
C PHE A 113 11.49 4.05 -0.64
N LEU A 114 12.36 4.19 -1.64
CA LEU A 114 13.73 4.64 -1.47
C LEU A 114 13.85 6.04 -2.06
N ASP A 115 14.43 6.99 -1.33
CA ASP A 115 14.53 8.41 -1.74
C ASP A 115 15.16 8.61 -3.13
N ALA A 116 16.02 7.69 -3.58
CA ALA A 116 16.63 7.72 -4.92
C ALA A 116 15.63 7.48 -6.09
N SER A 117 14.34 7.32 -5.80
CA SER A 117 13.26 7.08 -6.78
C SER A 117 12.26 8.23 -6.92
N LEU A 118 12.53 9.38 -6.29
CA LEU A 118 11.80 10.61 -6.58
C LEU A 118 12.00 11.01 -8.05
N PRO A 119 10.94 11.32 -8.80
CA PRO A 119 11.11 12.04 -10.05
C PRO A 119 11.68 13.42 -9.73
N TYR A 120 12.82 13.75 -10.34
CA TYR A 120 13.41 15.09 -10.34
C TYR A 120 12.54 16.07 -11.14
#